data_AF-A0A6N2ECY3-F1
#
_entry.id   AF-A0A6N2ECY3-F1
#
_cell.length_a   1.000
_cell.length_b   1.000
_cell.length_c   1.000
_cell.angle_alpha   90.00
_cell.angle_beta   90.00
_cell.angle_gamma   90.00
#
_symmetry.space_group_name_H-M   'P 1'
#
loop_
_entity.id
_entity.type
_entity.pdbx_description
1 polymer ?
#
loop_
_entity_poly.entity_id
_entity_poly.type
_entity_poly.pdbx_seq_one_letter_code
_entity_poly.pdbx_strand_id
1 'polypeptide(L)'
;MSAEPPSPSQVPSRQQLLSASSAWVGVLLNVVPGLGTGYIYQRRWRAYWLTSAAAAGWFALGAAQAADIDPQLMPDLVARNQLVGLAGFLVLALVTAIEAGLAVRRSRA
;
A
#
# COMPACT_ATOMS: atom_id res chain seq x y z
N MET A 1 -39.71 -12.09 -13.46
CA MET A 1 -38.39 -12.71 -13.67
C MET A 1 -37.60 -12.57 -12.37
N SER A 2 -37.66 -13.58 -11.51
CA SER A 2 -36.87 -13.61 -10.28
C SER A 2 -35.50 -14.17 -10.61
N ALA A 3 -34.44 -13.39 -10.41
CA ALA A 3 -33.08 -13.88 -10.60
C ALA A 3 -32.76 -14.88 -9.50
N GLU A 4 -32.42 -16.11 -9.90
CA GLU A 4 -31.98 -17.15 -8.97
C GLU A 4 -30.63 -16.73 -8.35
N PRO A 5 -30.46 -16.84 -7.02
CA PRO A 5 -29.22 -16.44 -6.38
C PRO A 5 -28.05 -17.32 -6.89
N PRO A 6 -26.87 -16.73 -7.10
CA PRO A 6 -25.74 -17.47 -7.65
C PRO A 6 -25.36 -18.63 -6.75
N SER A 7 -25.18 -19.81 -7.36
CA SER A 7 -24.75 -21.02 -6.65
C SER A 7 -23.36 -20.81 -6.03
N PRO A 8 -23.03 -21.41 -4.87
CA PRO A 8 -21.75 -21.22 -4.17
C PRO A 8 -20.50 -21.56 -5.01
N SER A 9 -20.65 -22.33 -6.10
CA SER A 9 -19.61 -22.60 -7.10
C SER A 9 -19.29 -21.43 -8.04
N GLN A 10 -20.11 -20.37 -8.06
CA GLN A 10 -19.93 -19.18 -8.89
C GLN A 10 -19.13 -18.07 -8.18
N VAL A 11 -18.87 -18.19 -6.87
CA VAL A 11 -18.04 -17.21 -6.15
C VAL A 11 -16.57 -17.47 -6.46
N PRO A 12 -15.87 -16.56 -7.15
CA PRO A 12 -14.49 -16.79 -7.56
C PRO A 12 -13.58 -16.96 -6.34
N SER A 13 -12.73 -17.99 -6.36
CA SER A 13 -11.76 -18.22 -5.29
C SER A 13 -10.73 -17.08 -5.24
N ARG A 14 -10.08 -16.89 -4.09
CA ARG A 14 -9.07 -15.84 -3.92
C ARG A 14 -7.94 -15.92 -4.96
N GLN A 15 -7.62 -17.15 -5.38
CA GLN A 15 -6.59 -17.46 -6.37
C GLN A 15 -7.07 -17.14 -7.80
N GLN A 16 -8.35 -17.38 -8.11
CA GLN A 16 -8.97 -16.97 -9.37
C GLN A 16 -9.06 -15.44 -9.49
N LEU A 17 -9.38 -14.72 -8.40
CA LEU A 17 -9.37 -13.26 -8.39
C LEU A 17 -7.96 -12.68 -8.61
N LEU A 18 -6.95 -13.26 -7.97
CA LEU A 18 -5.55 -12.83 -8.11
C LEU A 18 -4.99 -13.10 -9.52
N SER A 19 -5.29 -14.25 -10.11
CA SER A 19 -4.83 -14.59 -11.46
C SER A 19 -5.49 -13.71 -12.53
N ALA A 20 -6.76 -13.36 -12.36
CA ALA A 20 -7.49 -12.41 -13.20
C ALA A 20 -7.05 -10.94 -13.01
N SER A 21 -6.36 -10.63 -11.91
CA SER A 21 -5.87 -9.27 -11.64
C SER A 21 -4.67 -8.93 -12.54
N SER A 22 -4.59 -7.68 -13.00
CA SER A 22 -3.42 -7.19 -13.73
C SER A 22 -2.28 -6.88 -12.75
N ALA A 23 -1.15 -7.56 -12.91
CA ALA A 23 0.05 -7.32 -12.11
C ALA A 23 0.49 -5.85 -12.19
N TRP A 24 0.40 -5.24 -13.38
CA TRP A 24 0.86 -3.86 -13.57
C TRP A 24 -0.08 -2.86 -12.87
N VAL A 25 -1.39 -3.10 -12.89
CA VAL A 25 -2.37 -2.26 -12.17
C VAL A 25 -2.12 -2.32 -10.65
N GLY A 26 -1.85 -3.50 -10.10
CA GLY A 26 -1.57 -3.64 -8.66
C GLY A 26 -0.30 -2.93 -8.20
N VAL A 27 0.73 -2.89 -9.05
CA VAL A 27 1.97 -2.14 -8.76
C VAL A 27 1.71 -0.63 -8.93
N LEU A 28 1.08 -0.20 -10.03
CA LEU A 28 0.74 1.21 -10.26
C LEU A 28 -0.08 1.80 -9.11
N LEU A 29 -1.07 1.07 -8.59
CA LEU A 29 -1.89 1.55 -7.48
C LEU A 29 -1.07 1.76 -6.19
N ASN A 30 -0.10 0.89 -5.89
CA ASN A 30 0.81 1.11 -4.75
C ASN A 30 1.74 2.33 -4.93
N VAL A 31 1.91 2.81 -6.16
CA VAL A 31 2.71 4.00 -6.49
C VAL A 31 1.83 5.26 -6.58
N VAL A 32 0.66 5.20 -7.21
CA VAL A 32 -0.31 6.30 -7.40
C VAL A 32 -1.74 5.72 -7.38
N PRO A 33 -2.61 6.06 -6.40
CA PRO A 33 -2.51 7.13 -5.40
C PRO A 33 -1.60 6.84 -4.20
N GLY A 34 -1.00 5.64 -4.12
CA GLY A 34 -0.02 5.28 -3.09
C GLY A 34 -0.58 4.42 -1.94
N LEU A 35 0.33 3.68 -1.31
CA LEU A 35 0.18 2.96 -0.02
C LEU A 35 -0.94 1.91 0.04
N GLY A 36 -0.70 0.73 -0.52
CA GLY A 36 -1.52 -0.45 -0.24
C GLY A 36 -2.84 -0.53 -1.01
N THR A 37 -3.18 0.46 -1.84
CA THR A 37 -4.39 0.41 -2.69
C THR A 37 -4.34 -0.71 -3.73
N GLY A 38 -3.14 -1.12 -4.16
CA GLY A 38 -2.97 -2.34 -4.95
C GLY A 38 -3.39 -3.62 -4.21
N TYR A 39 -3.30 -3.64 -2.87
CA TYR A 39 -3.85 -4.74 -2.08
C TYR A 39 -5.37 -4.76 -2.05
N ILE A 40 -6.02 -3.59 -2.09
CA ILE A 40 -7.48 -3.52 -2.20
C ILE A 40 -7.93 -4.11 -3.54
N TYR A 41 -7.27 -3.74 -4.64
CA TYR A 41 -7.50 -4.34 -5.95
C TYR A 41 -7.34 -5.87 -5.92
N GLN A 42 -6.33 -6.36 -5.20
CA GLN A 42 -6.08 -7.80 -4.99
C GLN A 42 -6.95 -8.45 -3.88
N ARG A 43 -7.88 -7.73 -3.25
CA ARG A 43 -8.67 -8.19 -2.07
C ARG A 43 -7.81 -8.71 -0.90
N ARG A 44 -6.60 -8.18 -0.74
CA ARG A 44 -5.63 -8.46 0.33
C ARG A 44 -5.74 -7.47 1.49
N TRP A 45 -6.93 -7.38 2.09
CA TRP A 45 -7.25 -6.43 3.18
C TRP A 45 -6.26 -6.41 4.35
N ARG A 46 -5.73 -7.56 4.78
CA ARG A 46 -4.72 -7.61 5.87
C ARG A 46 -3.44 -6.86 5.52
N ALA A 47 -2.96 -6.99 4.29
CA ALA A 47 -1.75 -6.31 3.83
C ALA A 47 -1.98 -4.80 3.73
N TYR A 48 -3.16 -4.39 3.22
CA TYR A 48 -3.58 -2.98 3.22
C TYR A 48 -3.53 -2.37 4.62
N TRP A 49 -4.19 -2.99 5.61
CA TRP A 49 -4.22 -2.45 6.97
C TRP A 49 -2.83 -2.36 7.61
N LEU A 50 -1.96 -3.34 7.37
CA LEU A 50 -0.59 -3.31 7.87
C LEU A 50 0.21 -2.16 7.24
N THR A 51 0.11 -1.97 5.92
CA THR A 51 0.76 -0.87 5.22
C THR A 51 0.25 0.48 5.70
N SER A 52 -1.06 0.64 5.89
CA SER A 52 -1.65 1.88 6.41
C SER A 52 -1.19 2.17 7.83
N ALA A 53 -1.12 1.16 8.70
CA ALA A 53 -0.61 1.32 10.06
C ALA A 53 0.88 1.70 10.07
N ALA A 54 1.69 1.07 9.22
CA ALA A 54 3.11 1.40 9.08
C ALA A 54 3.32 2.84 8.56
N ALA A 55 2.55 3.25 7.55
CA ALA A 55 2.57 4.61 7.02
C ALA A 55 2.16 5.65 8.07
N ALA A 56 1.05 5.40 8.78
CA ALA A 56 0.58 6.27 9.85
C ALA A 56 1.60 6.36 11.00
N GLY A 57 2.18 5.23 11.41
CA GLY A 57 3.24 5.19 12.42
C GLY A 57 4.48 5.98 12.00
N TRP A 58 4.89 5.87 10.73
CA TRP A 58 6.02 6.64 10.20
C TRP A 58 5.76 8.14 10.24
N PHE A 59 4.57 8.60 9.82
CA PHE A 59 4.19 10.00 9.94
C PHE A 59 4.09 10.46 11.40
N ALA A 60 3.55 9.64 12.29
CA ALA A 60 3.45 9.96 13.71
C ALA A 60 4.84 10.12 14.36
N LEU A 61 5.79 9.25 14.03
CA LEU A 61 7.19 9.38 14.45
C LEU A 61 7.87 10.61 13.84
N GLY A 62 7.55 10.96 12.60
CA GLY A 62 8.01 12.19 11.97
C GLY A 62 7.48 13.44 12.67
N ALA A 63 6.19 13.45 13.02
CA ALA A 63 5.55 14.53 13.77
C ALA A 63 6.13 14.66 15.19
N ALA A 64 6.36 13.55 15.88
CA ALA A 64 6.99 13.54 17.20
C ALA A 64 8.43 14.09 17.15
N GLN A 65 9.22 13.73 16.13
CA GLN A 65 10.56 14.29 15.93
C GLN A 65 10.55 15.78 15.59
N ALA A 66 9.49 16.29 14.98
CA ALA A 66 9.36 17.70 14.63
C ALA A 66 8.83 18.57 15.79
N ALA A 67 8.39 17.98 16.90
CA ALA A 67 7.69 18.70 17.97
C ALA A 67 8.54 19.80 18.63
N ASP A 68 9.86 19.57 18.78
CA ASP A 68 10.79 20.51 19.43
C ASP A 68 11.67 21.29 18.42
N ILE A 69 11.37 21.21 17.12
CA ILE A 69 12.14 21.90 16.09
C ILE A 69 11.49 23.25 15.80
N ASP A 70 12.22 24.34 16.10
CA ASP A 70 11.86 25.67 15.62
C ASP A 70 12.23 25.80 14.13
N PRO A 71 11.26 25.96 13.22
CA PRO A 71 11.53 26.00 11.79
C PRO A 71 12.36 27.21 11.32
N GLN A 72 12.35 28.31 12.08
CA GLN A 72 13.08 29.53 11.74
C GLN A 72 14.53 29.47 12.23
N LEU A 73 14.75 28.86 13.38
CA LEU A 73 16.08 28.72 13.98
C LEU A 73 16.84 27.49 13.46
N MET A 74 16.13 26.47 12.95
CA MET A 74 16.71 25.18 12.57
C MET A 74 16.28 24.67 11.17
N PRO A 75 16.45 25.47 10.09
CA PRO A 75 15.96 25.12 8.75
C PRO A 75 16.60 23.82 8.19
N ASP A 76 17.86 23.56 8.50
CA ASP A 76 18.56 22.35 8.04
C ASP A 76 17.96 21.06 8.63
N LEU A 77 17.53 21.11 9.89
CA LEU A 77 16.87 19.97 10.55
C LEU A 77 15.48 19.74 9.98
N VAL A 78 14.74 20.81 9.65
CA VAL A 78 13.44 20.69 8.98
C VAL A 78 13.59 20.00 7.62
N ALA A 79 14.53 20.48 6.78
CA ALA A 79 14.78 19.90 5.47
C ALA A 79 15.19 18.42 5.58
N ARG A 80 16.09 18.10 6.52
CA ARG A 80 16.51 16.71 6.78
C ARG A 80 15.33 15.84 7.22
N ASN A 81 14.49 16.28 8.15
CA ASN A 81 13.34 15.51 8.61
C ASN A 81 12.32 15.27 7.50
N GLN A 82 12.10 16.25 6.62
CA GLN A 82 11.24 16.08 5.44
C GLN A 82 11.82 15.03 4.46
N LEU A 83 13.12 15.07 4.21
CA LEU A 83 13.79 14.08 3.36
C LEU A 83 13.73 12.67 3.96
N VAL A 84 13.94 12.54 5.28
CA VAL A 84 13.77 11.26 5.99
C VAL A 84 12.32 10.77 5.88
N GLY A 85 11.35 11.66 6.10
CA GLY A 85 9.93 11.37 5.93
C GLY A 85 9.64 10.81 4.54
N LEU A 86 10.04 11.54 3.48
CA LEU A 86 9.86 11.15 2.09
C LEU A 86 10.57 9.83 1.75
N ALA A 87 11.81 9.64 2.20
CA ALA A 87 12.56 8.42 1.96
C ALA A 87 11.84 7.19 2.53
N GLY A 88 11.31 7.29 3.76
CA GLY A 88 10.51 6.21 4.34
C GLY A 88 9.24 5.89 3.54
N PHE A 89 8.56 6.91 3.00
CA PHE A 89 7.41 6.69 2.10
C PHE A 89 7.79 5.98 0.82
N LEU A 90 8.88 6.38 0.18
CA LEU A 90 9.35 5.77 -1.06
C LEU A 90 9.75 4.30 -0.84
N VAL A 91 10.42 3.99 0.28
CA VAL A 91 10.74 2.61 0.64
C VAL A 91 9.46 1.79 0.84
N LEU A 92 8.48 2.32 1.58
CA LEU A 92 7.22 1.61 1.82
C LEU A 92 6.43 1.39 0.51
N ALA A 93 6.39 2.38 -0.38
CA ALA A 93 5.76 2.27 -1.69
C ALA A 93 6.47 1.22 -2.57
N LEU A 94 7.81 1.21 -2.60
CA LEU A 94 8.59 0.25 -3.37
C LEU A 94 8.36 -1.19 -2.91
N VAL A 95 8.42 -1.44 -1.59
CA VAL A 95 8.22 -2.78 -1.02
C VAL A 95 6.81 -3.29 -1.35
N THR A 96 5.79 -2.46 -1.15
CA THR A 96 4.39 -2.84 -1.38
C THR A 96 4.08 -3.06 -2.86
N ALA A 97 4.69 -2.27 -3.74
CA ALA A 97 4.66 -2.47 -5.18
C ALA A 97 5.27 -3.83 -5.58
N ILE A 98 6.46 -4.16 -5.09
CA ILE A 98 7.13 -5.46 -5.36
C ILE A 98 6.27 -6.62 -4.86
N GLU A 99 5.76 -6.56 -3.63
CA GLU A 99 4.91 -7.60 -3.06
C GLU A 99 3.61 -7.82 -3.85
N ALA A 100 2.98 -6.74 -4.31
CA ALA A 100 1.78 -6.81 -5.13
C ALA A 100 2.07 -7.47 -6.48
N GLY A 101 3.19 -7.14 -7.13
CA GLY A 101 3.61 -7.75 -8.39
C GLY A 101 3.94 -9.24 -8.26
N LEU A 102 4.71 -9.61 -7.22
CA LEU A 102 5.09 -11.00 -6.95
C LEU A 102 3.88 -11.88 -6.63
N ALA A 103 2.89 -11.37 -5.89
CA ALA A 103 1.70 -12.14 -5.56
C ALA A 103 0.89 -12.55 -6.79
N VAL A 104 0.75 -11.66 -7.79
CA VAL A 104 0.09 -12.01 -9.04
C VAL A 104 0.88 -13.05 -9.81
N ARG A 105 2.21 -12.90 -9.92
CA ARG A 105 3.08 -13.89 -10.59
C ARG A 105 2.97 -15.28 -9.96
N ARG A 106 3.00 -15.38 -8.63
CA ARG A 106 2.85 -16.67 -7.91
C ARG A 106 1.49 -17.31 -8.09
N SER A 107 0.43 -16.52 -8.33
CA SER A 107 -0.92 -17.06 -8.55
C SER A 107 -1.12 -17.66 -9.96
N ARG A 108 -0.20 -17.41 -10.89
CA ARG A 108 -0.25 -17.85 -12.29
C ARG A 108 0.74 -18.99 -12.59
N ALA A 109 1.66 -19.28 -11.67
CA ALA A 109 2.57 -20.42 -11.73
C ALA A 109 1.91 -21.62 -11.05
#